data_AF-A0A520Q503-F1
#
_entry.id   AF-A0A520Q503-F1
#
_cell.length_a   1.000
_cell.length_b   1.000
_cell.length_c   1.000
_cell.angle_alpha   90.00
_cell.angle_beta   90.00
_cell.angle_gamma   90.00
#
_symmetry.space_group_name_H-M   'P 1'
#
loop_
_entity.id
_entity.type
_entity.pdbx_description
1 polymer ?
#
loop_
_entity_poly.entity_id
_entity_poly.type
_entity_poly.pdbx_seq_one_letter_code
_entity_poly.pdbx_strand_id
1 'polypeptide(L)'
;MLCVLLASGTPFAQTVVAYDPGLGANPEYLTPETALGAPTRLSGACLNFPGCVTPLSPAFCPEELVAVGIGGELILSFDHPVADDPQNPFGVDLLVFGNAFFTDPTLEGLAVGSLFTEGGRIEVSPDAEVWAEVQGAADGDIPTLGYLDATAYQLEPGLVPSDFTLPPNPALVGQANMSWKELLAFYGRSGGGTPVDLAGTGFDAIQFVRISLPEGGSAIEIDAIADVRAPATGDVNGDGVTTFQDVLEILAAWQTTGPADLDHDGEVGFSDLLIALAGS
;
A
#
# COMPACT_ATOMS: atom_id res chain seq x y z
N MET A 1 4.46 -9.45 -36.75
CA MET A 1 3.76 -9.18 -35.48
C MET A 1 4.81 -8.60 -34.56
N LEU A 2 4.80 -7.27 -34.41
CA LEU A 2 5.79 -6.56 -33.62
C LEU A 2 5.36 -6.73 -32.17
N CYS A 3 6.12 -7.52 -31.39
CA CYS A 3 5.92 -7.61 -29.95
C CYS A 3 6.30 -6.24 -29.38
N VAL A 4 5.30 -5.42 -29.05
CA VAL A 4 5.51 -4.26 -28.20
C VAL A 4 5.80 -4.83 -26.82
N LEU A 5 7.06 -4.80 -26.42
CA LEU A 5 7.41 -4.87 -24.99
C LEU A 5 6.77 -3.63 -24.36
N LEU A 6 5.59 -3.80 -23.77
CA LEU A 6 5.12 -2.87 -22.75
C LEU A 6 6.16 -2.97 -21.64
N ALA A 7 6.93 -1.90 -21.44
CA ALA A 7 7.66 -1.76 -20.19
C ALA A 7 6.59 -1.79 -19.09
N SER A 8 6.64 -2.79 -18.22
CA SER A 8 5.82 -2.79 -17.01
C SER A 8 6.15 -1.51 -16.26
N GLY A 9 5.17 -0.62 -16.09
CA GLY A 9 5.32 0.54 -15.21
C GLY A 9 5.72 0.07 -13.81
N THR A 10 6.44 0.91 -13.09
CA THR A 10 6.67 0.66 -11.66
C THR A 10 5.35 0.84 -10.93
N PRO A 11 4.98 0.02 -9.93
CA PRO A 11 3.68 0.14 -9.26
C PRO A 11 3.61 1.32 -8.27
N PHE A 12 4.52 2.29 -8.37
CA PHE A 12 4.65 3.40 -7.45
C PHE A 12 4.71 4.71 -8.22
N ALA A 13 4.29 5.81 -7.59
CA ALA A 13 4.43 7.13 -8.18
C ALA A 13 5.90 7.43 -8.54
N GLN A 14 6.13 8.03 -9.71
CA GLN A 14 7.46 8.21 -10.31
C GLN A 14 7.84 9.68 -10.55
N THR A 15 6.91 10.62 -10.39
CA THR A 15 7.17 12.02 -10.70
C THR A 15 6.50 12.94 -9.69
N VAL A 16 7.26 13.90 -9.17
CA VAL A 16 6.72 15.06 -8.47
C VAL A 16 6.27 16.07 -9.52
N VAL A 17 4.97 16.34 -9.57
CA VAL A 17 4.37 17.31 -10.51
C VAL A 17 4.39 18.71 -9.90
N ALA A 18 4.02 18.81 -8.63
CA ALA A 18 4.04 20.05 -7.87
C ALA A 18 4.22 19.75 -6.38
N TYR A 19 4.84 20.69 -5.67
CA TYR A 19 4.96 20.65 -4.22
C TYR A 19 4.94 22.07 -3.66
N ASP A 20 4.00 22.31 -2.73
CA ASP A 20 3.99 23.46 -1.84
C ASP A 20 4.01 22.91 -0.40
N PRO A 21 5.06 23.16 0.38
CA PRO A 21 5.15 22.65 1.75
C PRO A 21 4.07 23.22 2.68
N GLY A 22 3.46 24.37 2.37
CA GLY A 22 2.49 25.01 3.26
C GLY A 22 3.10 25.46 4.60
N LEU A 23 2.21 25.81 5.55
CA LEU A 23 2.61 26.32 6.87
C LEU A 23 2.82 25.18 7.86
N GLY A 24 3.95 25.19 8.55
CA GLY A 24 4.21 24.26 9.67
C GLY A 24 4.84 22.93 9.26
N ALA A 25 5.04 22.68 7.97
CA ALA A 25 5.90 21.59 7.51
C ALA A 25 7.31 21.76 8.07
N ASN A 26 7.86 20.69 8.64
CA ASN A 26 9.21 20.70 9.19
C ASN A 26 10.24 20.93 8.06
N PRO A 27 11.12 21.93 8.15
CA PRO A 27 12.15 22.21 7.15
C PRO A 27 13.09 21.05 6.80
N GLU A 28 13.22 20.04 7.67
CA GLU A 28 14.04 18.85 7.39
C GLU A 28 13.36 17.90 6.38
N TYR A 29 12.02 17.91 6.27
CA TYR A 29 11.21 16.99 5.48
C TYR A 29 10.66 17.62 4.19
N LEU A 30 11.40 18.54 3.57
CA LEU A 30 10.90 19.32 2.41
C LEU A 30 11.40 18.79 1.06
N THR A 31 11.86 17.54 0.99
CA THR A 31 12.35 16.93 -0.25
C THR A 31 11.24 16.05 -0.84
N PRO A 32 10.42 16.54 -1.79
CA PRO A 32 9.26 15.78 -2.27
C PRO A 32 9.62 14.50 -3.02
N GLU A 33 10.85 14.37 -3.51
CA GLU A 33 11.33 13.16 -4.17
C GLU A 33 11.44 11.95 -3.24
N THR A 34 11.41 12.14 -1.92
CA THR A 34 11.38 11.02 -0.96
C THR A 34 10.09 10.22 -1.06
N ALA A 35 8.99 10.84 -1.55
CA ALA A 35 7.71 10.18 -1.74
C ALA A 35 7.59 9.34 -3.04
N LEU A 36 8.68 9.22 -3.80
CA LEU A 36 8.72 8.46 -5.05
C LEU A 36 9.25 7.04 -4.82
N GLY A 37 8.70 6.08 -5.57
CA GLY A 37 9.12 4.68 -5.47
C GLY A 37 8.47 3.92 -4.31
N ALA A 38 9.11 2.84 -3.90
CA ALA A 38 8.55 1.91 -2.92
C ALA A 38 8.55 2.49 -1.50
N PRO A 39 7.52 2.19 -0.68
CA PRO A 39 7.51 2.55 0.74
C PRO A 39 8.74 2.08 1.51
N THR A 40 9.06 2.80 2.57
CA THR A 40 10.21 2.55 3.41
C THR A 40 10.06 1.26 4.22
N ARG A 41 11.03 0.35 4.10
CA ARG A 41 11.07 -0.92 4.88
C ARG A 41 11.94 -0.84 6.13
N LEU A 42 12.95 0.03 6.11
CA LEU A 42 13.90 0.23 7.19
C LEU A 42 14.03 1.72 7.45
N SER A 43 13.90 2.13 8.70
CA SER A 43 14.00 3.51 9.15
C SER A 43 15.04 3.67 10.25
N GLY A 44 15.45 4.91 10.56
CA GLY A 44 16.34 5.23 11.67
C GLY A 44 17.83 5.33 11.31
N ALA A 45 18.16 5.30 10.01
CA ALA A 45 19.52 5.53 9.54
C ALA A 45 20.03 6.94 9.91
N CYS A 46 19.15 7.95 9.89
CA CYS A 46 19.43 9.33 10.31
C CYS A 46 19.87 9.45 11.79
N LEU A 47 19.51 8.48 12.63
CA LEU A 47 19.93 8.39 14.04
C LEU A 47 20.99 7.31 14.29
N ASN A 48 21.53 6.70 13.23
CA ASN A 48 22.44 5.55 13.28
C ASN A 48 21.89 4.40 14.14
N PHE A 49 20.57 4.19 14.04
CA PHE A 49 19.83 3.14 14.74
C PHE A 49 18.76 2.56 13.80
N PRO A 50 19.17 1.81 12.76
CA PRO A 50 18.23 1.29 11.79
C PRO A 50 17.32 0.22 12.41
N GLY A 51 16.07 0.18 11.96
CA GLY A 51 15.11 -0.85 12.29
C GLY A 51 14.01 -0.99 11.26
N CYS A 52 13.32 -2.13 11.28
CA CYS A 52 12.17 -2.39 10.44
C CYS A 52 11.08 -1.34 10.67
N VAL A 53 10.53 -0.83 9.57
CA VAL A 53 9.26 -0.12 9.61
C VAL A 53 8.16 -1.12 9.92
N THR A 54 7.41 -0.84 10.98
CA THR A 54 6.29 -1.67 11.43
C THR A 54 5.12 -0.80 11.88
N PRO A 55 3.92 -1.39 12.06
CA PRO A 55 2.78 -0.64 12.58
C PRO A 55 2.95 -0.05 13.98
N LEU A 56 4.03 -0.37 14.70
CA LEU A 56 4.40 0.23 15.99
C LEU A 56 5.65 1.11 15.93
N SER A 57 6.34 1.14 14.79
CA SER A 57 7.60 1.86 14.57
C SER A 57 7.64 2.34 13.11
N PRO A 58 7.07 3.52 12.79
CA PRO A 58 6.92 3.97 11.41
C PRO A 58 8.25 4.38 10.77
N ALA A 59 8.25 4.64 9.46
CA ALA A 59 9.31 5.40 8.80
C ALA A 59 9.39 6.78 9.46
N PHE A 60 10.57 7.38 9.63
CA PHE A 60 10.64 8.68 10.33
C PHE A 60 11.83 9.55 9.94
N CYS A 61 12.79 9.05 9.17
CA CYS A 61 13.93 9.88 8.78
C CYS A 61 13.57 10.89 7.68
N PRO A 62 14.22 12.06 7.65
CA PRO A 62 14.01 13.07 6.61
C PRO A 62 14.24 12.58 5.17
N GLU A 63 15.05 11.55 4.97
CA GLU A 63 15.30 10.95 3.66
C GLU A 63 14.20 9.96 3.21
N GLU A 64 13.23 9.67 4.06
CA GLU A 64 12.16 8.67 3.87
C GLU A 64 10.79 9.33 3.67
N LEU A 65 10.62 10.58 4.10
CA LEU A 65 9.32 11.23 4.21
C LEU A 65 9.35 12.67 3.71
N VAL A 66 8.24 13.11 3.10
CA VAL A 66 7.98 14.52 2.80
C VAL A 66 6.82 15.05 3.65
N ALA A 67 7.00 16.22 4.25
CA ALA A 67 5.98 16.89 5.03
C ALA A 67 5.08 17.79 4.16
N VAL A 68 3.78 17.75 4.42
CA VAL A 68 2.80 18.70 3.88
C VAL A 68 2.13 19.43 5.04
N GLY A 69 2.40 20.73 5.13
CA GLY A 69 1.85 21.62 6.14
C GLY A 69 0.51 22.22 5.72
N ILE A 70 -0.06 23.04 6.62
CA ILE A 70 -1.39 23.63 6.45
C ILE A 70 -1.42 24.50 5.20
N GLY A 71 -2.39 24.24 4.32
CA GLY A 71 -2.55 24.91 3.03
C GLY A 71 -1.55 24.46 1.97
N GLY A 72 -0.67 23.51 2.28
CA GLY A 72 0.26 22.90 1.34
C GLY A 72 -0.36 21.77 0.53
N GLU A 73 0.36 21.36 -0.51
CA GLU A 73 0.01 20.23 -1.36
C GLU A 73 1.26 19.51 -1.90
N LEU A 74 1.11 18.22 -2.14
CA LEU A 74 2.02 17.38 -2.90
C LEU A 74 1.22 16.73 -4.04
N ILE A 75 1.66 16.93 -5.29
CA ILE A 75 1.07 16.27 -6.45
C ILE A 75 2.11 15.32 -7.04
N LEU A 76 1.77 14.04 -7.04
CA LEU A 76 2.57 12.98 -7.64
C LEU A 76 1.85 12.39 -8.85
N SER A 77 2.61 11.78 -9.76
CA SER A 77 2.05 11.02 -10.88
C SER A 77 2.72 9.68 -11.11
N PHE A 78 1.92 8.73 -11.59
CA PHE A 78 2.39 7.43 -12.09
C PHE A 78 2.88 7.55 -13.54
N ASP A 79 3.79 6.67 -13.94
CA ASP A 79 4.25 6.55 -15.33
C ASP A 79 3.25 5.78 -16.24
N HIS A 80 2.15 5.32 -15.66
CA HIS A 80 1.03 4.60 -16.29
C HIS A 80 -0.30 5.02 -15.64
N PRO A 81 -1.46 4.74 -16.27
CA PRO A 81 -2.75 4.94 -15.63
C PRO A 81 -3.01 3.86 -14.57
N VAL A 82 -3.49 4.28 -13.40
CA VAL A 82 -4.05 3.42 -12.33
C VAL A 82 -5.54 3.25 -12.60
N ALA A 83 -6.00 2.01 -12.81
CA ALA A 83 -7.38 1.72 -13.18
C ALA A 83 -8.29 1.57 -11.94
N ASP A 84 -9.57 1.95 -12.09
CA ASP A 84 -10.66 1.42 -11.25
C ASP A 84 -10.91 -0.03 -11.71
N ASP A 85 -10.20 -0.98 -11.09
CA ASP A 85 -10.22 -2.39 -11.51
C ASP A 85 -11.07 -3.23 -10.56
N PRO A 86 -12.21 -3.78 -11.01
CA PRO A 86 -13.05 -4.63 -10.16
C PRO A 86 -12.36 -5.93 -9.70
N GLN A 87 -11.22 -6.30 -10.28
CA GLN A 87 -10.39 -7.43 -9.85
C GLN A 87 -9.43 -7.07 -8.71
N ASN A 88 -9.25 -5.77 -8.41
CA ASN A 88 -8.44 -5.35 -7.29
C ASN A 88 -9.04 -5.84 -5.95
N PRO A 89 -8.22 -6.39 -5.03
CA PRO A 89 -8.75 -6.94 -3.79
C PRO A 89 -9.49 -5.89 -2.98
N PHE A 90 -10.69 -6.25 -2.50
CA PHE A 90 -11.59 -5.37 -1.76
C PHE A 90 -12.09 -4.13 -2.52
N GLY A 91 -11.85 -4.03 -3.84
CA GLY A 91 -12.14 -2.83 -4.63
C GLY A 91 -11.22 -1.65 -4.32
N VAL A 92 -10.00 -1.92 -3.85
CA VAL A 92 -9.01 -0.88 -3.54
C VAL A 92 -8.04 -0.76 -4.70
N ASP A 93 -7.91 0.43 -5.28
CA ASP A 93 -7.09 0.66 -6.47
C ASP A 93 -5.76 1.35 -6.17
N LEU A 94 -5.67 2.02 -5.02
CA LEU A 94 -4.50 2.81 -4.64
C LEU A 94 -4.22 2.65 -3.14
N LEU A 95 -2.94 2.70 -2.78
CA LEU A 95 -2.46 2.74 -1.39
C LEU A 95 -1.63 3.99 -1.15
N VAL A 96 -1.91 4.70 -0.06
CA VAL A 96 -1.09 5.85 0.40
C VAL A 96 -0.38 5.48 1.70
N PHE A 97 0.93 5.66 1.73
CA PHE A 97 1.79 5.35 2.87
C PHE A 97 2.28 6.65 3.52
N GLY A 98 2.14 6.75 4.84
CA GLY A 98 2.59 7.88 5.65
C GLY A 98 3.34 7.45 6.91
N ASN A 99 3.43 8.35 7.88
CA ASN A 99 4.09 8.13 9.17
C ASN A 99 3.17 7.55 10.27
N ALA A 100 1.86 7.42 10.03
CA ALA A 100 0.90 6.90 10.99
C ALA A 100 1.34 5.56 11.63
N PHE A 101 1.02 5.39 12.91
CA PHE A 101 1.41 4.22 13.70
C PHE A 101 0.43 3.95 14.84
N PHE A 102 0.34 2.69 15.27
CA PHE A 102 -0.39 2.35 16.49
C PHE A 102 0.46 2.57 17.74
N THR A 103 -0.20 2.92 18.84
CA THR A 103 0.43 2.91 20.16
C THR A 103 0.69 1.48 20.64
N ASP A 104 1.75 1.27 21.41
CA ASP A 104 2.02 -0.02 22.05
C ASP A 104 1.63 0.02 23.55
N PRO A 105 0.49 -0.56 23.94
CA PRO A 105 0.07 -0.59 25.33
C PRO A 105 0.86 -1.59 26.19
N THR A 106 1.61 -2.52 25.59
CA THR A 106 2.38 -3.55 26.31
C THR A 106 3.82 -3.14 26.53
N LEU A 107 4.35 -2.19 25.73
CA LEU A 107 5.76 -1.78 25.70
C LEU A 107 6.71 -2.94 25.35
N GLU A 108 6.16 -3.98 24.72
CA GLU A 108 6.85 -5.23 24.37
C GLU A 108 6.57 -5.63 22.91
N GLY A 109 5.77 -4.84 22.18
CA GLY A 109 5.43 -5.12 20.78
C GLY A 109 4.47 -6.30 20.60
N LEU A 110 3.68 -6.61 21.63
CA LEU A 110 2.79 -7.79 21.64
C LEU A 110 1.33 -7.44 21.29
N ALA A 111 0.98 -6.15 21.29
CA ALA A 111 -0.34 -5.66 20.93
C ALA A 111 -0.27 -4.22 20.39
N VAL A 112 -1.35 -3.80 19.73
CA VAL A 112 -1.57 -2.42 19.28
C VAL A 112 -2.74 -1.79 20.04
N GLY A 113 -2.60 -0.52 20.37
CA GLY A 113 -3.60 0.34 21.01
C GLY A 113 -4.31 1.22 19.99
N SER A 114 -4.48 2.51 20.33
CA SER A 114 -5.03 3.52 19.43
C SER A 114 -4.06 3.86 18.29
N LEU A 115 -4.61 4.18 17.11
CA LEU A 115 -3.89 4.74 15.97
C LEU A 115 -3.55 6.22 16.23
N PHE A 116 -2.30 6.58 15.98
CA PHE A 116 -1.88 7.96 15.78
C PHE A 116 -1.87 8.24 14.27
N THR A 117 -2.62 9.25 13.85
CA THR A 117 -2.79 9.68 12.46
C THR A 117 -3.03 11.18 12.44
N GLU A 118 -2.50 11.84 11.43
CA GLU A 118 -2.62 13.30 11.24
C GLU A 118 -3.56 13.66 10.09
N GLY A 119 -4.01 12.65 9.33
CA GLY A 119 -5.08 12.79 8.34
C GLY A 119 -4.51 13.12 6.96
N GLY A 120 -4.93 14.26 6.41
CA GLY A 120 -4.62 14.65 5.05
C GLY A 120 -5.68 14.22 4.04
N ARG A 121 -6.02 15.14 3.13
CA ARG A 121 -6.98 14.91 2.05
C ARG A 121 -6.28 14.28 0.86
N ILE A 122 -6.94 13.30 0.26
CA ILE A 122 -6.50 12.66 -0.98
C ILE A 122 -7.47 13.07 -2.10
N GLU A 123 -6.93 13.57 -3.20
CA GLU A 123 -7.66 13.79 -4.44
C GLU A 123 -6.95 13.07 -5.59
N VAL A 124 -7.71 12.59 -6.55
CA VAL A 124 -7.19 11.86 -7.71
C VAL A 124 -7.66 12.51 -9.01
N SER A 125 -6.87 12.35 -10.07
CA SER A 125 -7.17 12.95 -11.37
C SER A 125 -6.60 12.14 -12.53
N PRO A 126 -7.31 12.03 -13.66
CA PRO A 126 -6.76 11.49 -14.91
C PRO A 126 -5.79 12.44 -15.62
N ASP A 127 -5.91 13.76 -15.40
CA ASP A 127 -5.28 14.79 -16.25
C ASP A 127 -4.62 15.97 -15.50
N ALA A 128 -4.67 15.96 -14.16
CA ALA A 128 -4.28 17.05 -13.27
C ALA A 128 -5.12 18.34 -13.39
N GLU A 129 -6.22 18.32 -14.14
CA GLU A 129 -7.15 19.45 -14.31
C GLU A 129 -8.47 19.20 -13.56
N VAL A 130 -9.04 18.00 -13.71
CA VAL A 130 -10.28 17.59 -13.04
C VAL A 130 -9.97 16.67 -11.88
N TRP A 131 -10.41 17.04 -10.69
CA TRP A 131 -10.07 16.35 -9.45
C TRP A 131 -11.32 15.81 -8.75
N ALA A 132 -11.20 14.60 -8.22
CA ALA A 132 -12.21 14.01 -7.33
C ALA A 132 -11.56 13.67 -5.99
N GLU A 133 -12.24 14.02 -4.90
CA GLU A 133 -11.84 13.60 -3.56
C GLU A 133 -12.25 12.14 -3.33
N VAL A 134 -11.36 11.38 -2.69
CA VAL A 134 -11.58 9.97 -2.32
C VAL A 134 -11.60 9.82 -0.81
N GLN A 135 -12.14 8.70 -0.32
CA GLN A 135 -12.12 8.37 1.10
C GLN A 135 -10.72 7.96 1.56
N GLY A 136 -10.44 8.15 2.85
CA GLY A 136 -9.18 7.78 3.48
C GLY A 136 -8.33 8.98 3.91
N ALA A 137 -7.36 8.72 4.78
CA ALA A 137 -6.37 9.68 5.25
C ALA A 137 -5.00 9.43 4.61
N ALA A 138 -4.37 10.45 4.02
CA ALA A 138 -3.07 10.32 3.36
C ALA A 138 -1.96 9.83 4.32
N ASP A 139 -1.98 10.32 5.56
CA ASP A 139 -1.12 9.88 6.64
C ASP A 139 -1.97 9.25 7.75
N GLY A 140 -2.37 7.99 7.55
CA GLY A 140 -3.38 7.41 8.43
C GLY A 140 -3.62 5.90 8.35
N ASP A 141 -4.76 5.54 7.76
CA ASP A 141 -5.68 4.53 8.25
C ASP A 141 -5.07 3.16 8.57
N ILE A 142 -4.02 2.75 7.85
CA ILE A 142 -3.30 1.50 8.10
C ILE A 142 -1.78 1.74 7.98
N PRO A 143 -1.03 1.72 9.10
CA PRO A 143 0.42 1.89 9.13
C PRO A 143 1.21 0.96 8.22
N THR A 144 2.45 1.34 7.89
CA THR A 144 3.34 0.51 7.06
C THR A 144 3.87 -0.70 7.84
N LEU A 145 3.88 -1.88 7.21
CA LEU A 145 4.56 -3.08 7.67
C LEU A 145 5.61 -3.48 6.63
N GLY A 146 6.90 -3.30 6.94
CA GLY A 146 7.98 -3.56 5.99
C GLY A 146 8.30 -5.04 5.76
N TYR A 147 7.99 -5.93 6.70
CA TYR A 147 8.28 -7.37 6.59
C TYR A 147 7.24 -8.18 7.36
N LEU A 148 6.83 -9.32 6.80
CA LEU A 148 5.83 -10.20 7.40
C LEU A 148 6.37 -11.02 8.58
N ASP A 149 7.69 -11.23 8.61
CA ASP A 149 8.38 -12.00 9.64
C ASP A 149 9.08 -11.13 10.69
N ALA A 150 8.97 -9.80 10.59
CA ALA A 150 9.56 -8.90 11.57
C ALA A 150 8.77 -8.90 12.89
N THR A 151 9.52 -8.91 14.00
CA THR A 151 8.95 -8.44 15.27
C THR A 151 8.70 -6.93 15.23
N ALA A 152 7.81 -6.43 16.10
CA ALA A 152 7.41 -5.02 16.12
C ALA A 152 8.57 -4.01 16.19
N TYR A 153 9.68 -4.36 16.86
CA TYR A 153 10.85 -3.49 17.05
C TYR A 153 12.14 -4.12 16.53
N GLN A 154 12.05 -4.90 15.45
CA GLN A 154 13.21 -5.59 14.89
C GLN A 154 14.20 -4.58 14.29
N LEU A 155 15.49 -4.70 14.64
CA LEU A 155 16.53 -3.82 14.09
C LEU A 155 17.06 -4.29 12.74
N GLU A 156 17.20 -5.60 12.58
CA GLU A 156 17.69 -6.20 11.34
C GLU A 156 16.55 -6.44 10.36
N PRO A 157 16.80 -6.34 9.04
CA PRO A 157 15.77 -6.59 8.03
C PRO A 157 15.12 -7.97 8.20
N GLY A 158 13.81 -8.03 8.03
CA GLY A 158 13.11 -9.32 7.90
C GLY A 158 13.53 -10.06 6.63
N LEU A 159 13.24 -11.36 6.57
CA LEU A 159 13.54 -12.20 5.42
C LEU A 159 12.38 -12.27 4.43
N VAL A 160 11.16 -11.90 4.87
CA VAL A 160 9.94 -11.99 4.08
C VAL A 160 9.37 -10.58 3.90
N PRO A 161 9.72 -9.88 2.80
CA PRO A 161 9.11 -8.59 2.48
C PRO A 161 7.59 -8.73 2.37
N SER A 162 6.88 -7.78 2.94
CA SER A 162 5.46 -7.56 2.66
C SER A 162 5.25 -7.03 1.23
N ASP A 163 4.02 -7.10 0.73
CA ASP A 163 3.64 -6.60 -0.57
C ASP A 163 2.98 -5.21 -0.47
N PHE A 164 3.68 -4.19 -0.97
CA PHE A 164 3.19 -2.80 -0.99
C PHE A 164 2.18 -2.49 -2.10
N THR A 165 1.85 -3.48 -2.91
CA THR A 165 0.85 -3.37 -4.00
C THR A 165 -0.41 -4.19 -3.72
N LEU A 166 -0.49 -4.77 -2.52
CA LEU A 166 -1.64 -5.54 -2.05
C LEU A 166 -2.29 -4.81 -0.87
N PRO A 167 -3.57 -4.45 -0.94
CA PRO A 167 -4.25 -3.80 0.17
C PRO A 167 -4.43 -4.78 1.35
N PRO A 168 -4.27 -4.30 2.59
CA PRO A 168 -4.69 -5.06 3.77
C PRO A 168 -6.22 -5.16 3.78
N ASN A 169 -6.79 -6.05 4.59
CA ASN A 169 -8.25 -6.11 4.75
C ASN A 169 -8.80 -4.78 5.29
N PRO A 170 -9.64 -4.02 4.54
CA PRO A 170 -10.11 -2.70 4.94
C PRO A 170 -10.97 -2.68 6.20
N ALA A 171 -11.46 -3.85 6.67
CA ALA A 171 -12.14 -3.97 7.96
C ALA A 171 -11.22 -3.61 9.16
N LEU A 172 -9.91 -3.48 8.95
CA LEU A 172 -8.96 -2.97 9.94
C LEU A 172 -9.14 -1.47 10.22
N VAL A 173 -9.64 -0.68 9.25
CA VAL A 173 -9.79 0.77 9.40
C VAL A 173 -10.67 1.09 10.62
N GLY A 174 -10.17 1.95 11.49
CA GLY A 174 -10.85 2.34 12.73
C GLY A 174 -10.83 1.29 13.85
N GLN A 175 -10.17 0.14 13.67
CA GLN A 175 -9.97 -0.84 14.73
C GLN A 175 -8.76 -0.47 15.61
N ALA A 176 -8.79 -0.95 16.85
CA ALA A 176 -7.75 -0.72 17.85
C ALA A 176 -7.79 -1.85 18.90
N ASN A 177 -6.80 -1.89 19.80
CA ASN A 177 -6.77 -2.79 20.97
C ASN A 177 -6.79 -4.29 20.59
N MET A 178 -5.86 -4.71 19.73
CA MET A 178 -5.71 -6.10 19.31
C MET A 178 -4.28 -6.59 19.51
N SER A 179 -4.09 -7.90 19.62
CA SER A 179 -2.76 -8.49 19.66
C SER A 179 -2.01 -8.30 18.34
N TRP A 180 -0.67 -8.34 18.40
CA TRP A 180 0.18 -8.30 17.21
C TRP A 180 -0.20 -9.38 16.18
N LYS A 181 -0.54 -10.59 16.66
CA LYS A 181 -0.97 -11.69 15.81
C LYS A 181 -2.31 -11.41 15.10
N GLU A 182 -3.27 -10.82 15.79
CA GLU A 182 -4.55 -10.45 15.21
C GLU A 182 -4.37 -9.34 14.15
N LEU A 183 -3.52 -8.36 14.43
CA LEU A 183 -3.15 -7.33 13.47
C LEU A 183 -2.59 -7.94 12.18
N LEU A 184 -1.58 -8.82 12.28
CA LEU A 184 -0.98 -9.45 11.12
C LEU A 184 -1.98 -10.29 10.29
N ALA A 185 -3.04 -10.80 10.90
CA ALA A 185 -4.10 -11.48 10.16
C ALA A 185 -4.91 -10.55 9.24
N PHE A 186 -5.06 -9.26 9.60
CA PHE A 186 -5.64 -8.25 8.71
C PHE A 186 -4.71 -7.87 7.57
N TYR A 187 -3.40 -7.82 7.83
CA TYR A 187 -2.41 -7.52 6.80
C TYR A 187 -2.30 -8.66 5.78
N GLY A 188 -2.34 -9.91 6.24
CA GLY A 188 -2.06 -11.06 5.38
C GLY A 188 -0.65 -10.93 4.79
N ARG A 189 -0.55 -10.65 3.49
CA ARG A 189 0.72 -10.38 2.79
C ARG A 189 0.99 -8.89 2.55
N SER A 190 0.00 -8.03 2.82
CA SER A 190 0.08 -6.60 2.58
C SER A 190 1.19 -5.93 3.40
N GLY A 191 1.75 -4.86 2.85
CA GLY A 191 2.62 -3.93 3.56
C GLY A 191 1.91 -2.75 4.21
N GLY A 192 0.57 -2.74 4.23
CA GLY A 192 -0.24 -1.66 4.82
C GLY A 192 -0.61 -0.58 3.81
N GLY A 193 -0.70 0.66 4.29
CA GLY A 193 -1.13 1.83 3.51
C GLY A 193 -2.63 2.06 3.60
N THR A 194 -3.03 3.32 3.53
CA THR A 194 -4.44 3.73 3.47
C THR A 194 -5.06 3.22 2.16
N PRO A 195 -6.11 2.38 2.22
CA PRO A 195 -6.80 1.89 1.04
C PRO A 195 -7.67 2.99 0.42
N VAL A 196 -7.53 3.20 -0.88
CA VAL A 196 -8.32 4.14 -1.69
C VAL A 196 -9.03 3.39 -2.81
N ASP A 197 -10.35 3.55 -2.87
CA ASP A 197 -11.24 3.03 -3.92
C ASP A 197 -11.60 4.19 -4.88
N LEU A 198 -11.40 4.00 -6.19
CA LEU A 198 -11.73 4.99 -7.22
C LEU A 198 -13.22 4.97 -7.60
N ALA A 199 -13.96 3.93 -7.21
CA ALA A 199 -15.37 3.82 -7.50
C ALA A 199 -16.15 5.03 -6.98
N GLY A 200 -16.98 5.59 -7.86
CA GLY A 200 -17.78 6.78 -7.56
C GLY A 200 -17.08 8.12 -7.84
N THR A 201 -15.79 8.14 -8.18
CA THR A 201 -15.13 9.34 -8.74
C THR A 201 -15.64 9.66 -10.16
N GLY A 202 -16.05 8.63 -10.90
CA GLY A 202 -16.46 8.72 -12.31
C GLY A 202 -15.29 8.62 -13.30
N PHE A 203 -14.10 8.24 -12.83
CA PHE A 203 -12.93 8.01 -13.66
C PHE A 203 -12.66 6.51 -13.81
N ASP A 204 -12.50 6.04 -15.05
CA ASP A 204 -12.11 4.64 -15.31
C ASP A 204 -10.62 4.39 -14.96
N ALA A 205 -9.82 5.46 -14.95
CA ALA A 205 -8.43 5.45 -14.52
C ALA A 205 -7.96 6.85 -14.13
N ILE A 206 -6.94 6.93 -13.27
CA ILE A 206 -6.25 8.15 -12.87
C ILE A 206 -4.77 8.07 -13.21
N GLN A 207 -4.07 9.21 -13.21
CA GLN A 207 -2.61 9.26 -13.33
C GLN A 207 -1.96 10.13 -12.24
N PHE A 208 -2.75 10.99 -11.60
CA PHE A 208 -2.28 11.98 -10.64
C PHE A 208 -2.97 11.79 -9.30
N VAL A 209 -2.19 11.93 -8.24
CA VAL A 209 -2.68 11.95 -6.87
C VAL A 209 -2.19 13.24 -6.21
N ARG A 210 -3.10 13.99 -5.61
CA ARG A 210 -2.82 15.16 -4.80
C ARG A 210 -3.11 14.85 -3.35
N ILE A 211 -2.11 15.10 -2.52
CA ILE A 211 -2.22 15.08 -1.07
C ILE A 211 -2.19 16.53 -0.60
N SER A 212 -3.17 16.93 0.20
CA SER A 212 -3.24 18.29 0.74
C SER A 212 -3.69 18.30 2.18
N LEU A 213 -3.29 19.35 2.91
CA LEU A 213 -3.73 19.57 4.27
C LEU A 213 -4.57 20.85 4.37
N PRO A 214 -5.90 20.76 4.50
CA PRO A 214 -6.75 21.92 4.72
C PRO A 214 -6.45 22.59 6.08
N GLU A 215 -6.99 23.80 6.29
CA GLU A 215 -6.85 24.50 7.57
C GLU A 215 -7.32 23.66 8.77
N GLY A 216 -6.58 23.72 9.89
CA GLY A 216 -6.97 23.14 11.18
C GLY A 216 -6.28 21.82 11.57
N GLY A 217 -5.41 21.26 10.73
CA GLY A 217 -4.60 20.07 11.04
C GLY A 217 -3.17 20.37 11.53
N SER A 218 -2.44 19.32 11.93
CA SER A 218 -0.97 19.32 12.01
C SER A 218 -0.37 18.88 10.67
N ALA A 219 0.89 19.26 10.40
CA ALA A 219 1.59 18.77 9.22
C ALA A 219 1.53 17.24 9.17
N ILE A 220 1.42 16.70 7.96
CA ILE A 220 1.37 15.26 7.69
C ILE A 220 2.65 14.84 6.97
N GLU A 221 3.04 13.58 7.11
CA GLU A 221 4.22 13.04 6.43
C GLU A 221 3.87 11.88 5.50
N ILE A 222 4.36 11.96 4.25
CA ILE A 222 4.10 10.99 3.19
C ILE A 222 5.38 10.25 2.80
N ASP A 223 5.27 8.92 2.75
CA ASP A 223 6.35 7.98 2.39
C ASP A 223 6.25 7.56 0.92
N ALA A 224 5.07 7.16 0.45
CA ALA A 224 4.89 6.69 -0.93
C ALA A 224 3.41 6.56 -1.32
N ILE A 225 3.18 6.39 -2.63
CA ILE A 225 1.87 6.03 -3.18
C ILE A 225 2.06 4.85 -4.14
N ALA A 226 1.25 3.81 -3.96
CA ALA A 226 1.28 2.61 -4.78
C ALA A 226 -0.02 2.37 -5.54
N ASP A 227 0.12 1.89 -6.77
CA ASP A 227 -0.93 1.25 -7.56
C ASP A 227 -1.19 -0.15 -6.98
N VAL A 228 -2.46 -0.49 -6.76
CA VAL A 228 -2.83 -1.84 -6.34
C VAL A 228 -2.83 -2.75 -7.54
N ARG A 229 -2.13 -3.88 -7.41
CA ARG A 229 -2.16 -4.91 -8.45
C ARG A 229 -3.37 -5.81 -8.27
N ALA A 230 -4.10 -6.02 -9.36
CA ALA A 230 -5.01 -7.14 -9.46
C ALA A 230 -4.21 -8.46 -9.32
N PRO A 231 -4.77 -9.51 -8.69
CA PRO A 231 -4.14 -10.82 -8.67
C PRO A 231 -3.87 -11.30 -10.10
N ALA A 232 -2.67 -11.80 -10.35
CA ALA A 232 -2.36 -12.38 -11.64
C ALA A 232 -3.30 -13.57 -11.89
N THR A 233 -3.81 -13.69 -13.12
CA THR A 233 -4.70 -14.82 -13.46
C THR A 233 -3.97 -16.13 -13.22
N GLY A 234 -4.44 -16.93 -12.24
CA GLY A 234 -3.81 -18.20 -11.89
C GLY A 234 -2.66 -18.11 -10.89
N ASP A 235 -2.39 -16.94 -10.31
CA ASP A 235 -1.63 -16.85 -9.05
C ASP A 235 -2.50 -17.33 -7.90
N VAL A 236 -2.27 -18.57 -7.48
CA VAL A 236 -3.08 -19.27 -6.47
C VAL A 236 -2.55 -18.97 -5.08
N ASN A 237 -1.24 -18.74 -4.98
CA ASN A 237 -0.56 -18.52 -3.70
C ASN A 237 -0.57 -17.03 -3.27
N GLY A 238 -0.98 -16.13 -4.16
CA GLY A 238 -1.12 -14.71 -3.90
C GLY A 238 0.23 -13.96 -3.85
N ASP A 239 1.27 -14.45 -4.53
CA ASP A 239 2.55 -13.74 -4.66
C ASP A 239 2.58 -12.76 -5.84
N GLY A 240 1.45 -12.68 -6.55
CA GLY A 240 1.14 -11.90 -7.73
C GLY A 240 2.04 -12.19 -8.92
N VAL A 241 2.58 -13.40 -9.00
CA VAL A 241 3.15 -13.96 -10.22
C VAL A 241 2.63 -15.38 -10.42
N THR A 242 2.18 -15.69 -11.64
CA THR A 242 1.76 -17.06 -11.97
C THR A 242 2.98 -17.91 -12.33
N THR A 243 3.32 -18.87 -11.48
CA THR A 243 4.51 -19.71 -11.63
C THR A 243 4.17 -21.21 -11.58
N PHE A 244 5.20 -22.06 -11.70
CA PHE A 244 5.02 -23.50 -11.49
C PHE A 244 4.58 -23.84 -10.06
N GLN A 245 4.84 -22.98 -9.08
CA GLN A 245 4.41 -23.19 -7.70
C GLN A 245 2.87 -23.17 -7.61
N ASP A 246 2.20 -22.26 -8.32
CA ASP A 246 0.74 -22.17 -8.37
C ASP A 246 0.11 -23.42 -9.00
N VAL A 247 0.76 -23.95 -10.04
CA VAL A 247 0.38 -25.24 -10.63
C VAL A 247 0.47 -26.36 -9.59
N LEU A 248 1.52 -26.39 -8.76
CA LEU A 248 1.62 -27.39 -7.69
C LEU A 248 0.53 -27.23 -6.63
N GLU A 249 0.12 -25.99 -6.33
CA GLU A 249 -0.98 -25.74 -5.39
C GLU A 249 -2.33 -26.21 -5.93
N ILE A 250 -2.63 -25.96 -7.21
CA ILE A 250 -3.83 -26.50 -7.87
C ILE A 250 -3.84 -28.04 -7.82
N LEU A 251 -2.71 -28.67 -8.17
CA LEU A 251 -2.61 -30.13 -8.14
C LEU A 251 -2.73 -30.70 -6.73
N ALA A 252 -2.28 -29.96 -5.71
CA ALA A 252 -2.42 -30.35 -4.31
C ALA A 252 -3.86 -30.19 -3.80
N ALA A 253 -4.62 -29.25 -4.35
CA ALA A 253 -6.01 -28.95 -3.99
C ALA A 253 -7.04 -29.69 -4.86
N TRP A 254 -6.63 -30.64 -5.70
CA TRP A 254 -7.51 -31.34 -6.64
C TRP A 254 -8.76 -31.93 -5.97
N GLN A 255 -9.93 -31.69 -6.55
CA GLN A 255 -11.25 -32.09 -6.07
C GLN A 255 -11.66 -31.48 -4.72
N THR A 256 -11.07 -30.34 -4.36
CA THR A 256 -11.47 -29.58 -3.18
C THR A 256 -12.15 -28.27 -3.59
N THR A 257 -12.64 -27.51 -2.61
CA THR A 257 -13.01 -26.09 -2.79
C THR A 257 -11.90 -25.21 -2.23
N GLY A 258 -11.76 -23.98 -2.72
CA GLY A 258 -10.86 -23.01 -2.11
C GLY A 258 -10.25 -22.03 -3.11
N PRO A 259 -9.15 -21.35 -2.74
CA PRO A 259 -8.51 -20.34 -3.58
C PRO A 259 -7.98 -20.87 -4.93
N ALA A 260 -7.75 -22.18 -5.03
CA ALA A 260 -7.33 -22.84 -6.27
C ALA A 260 -8.50 -23.13 -7.23
N ASP A 261 -9.75 -22.89 -6.83
CA ASP A 261 -10.96 -22.98 -7.68
C ASP A 261 -11.12 -21.61 -8.36
N LEU A 262 -10.42 -21.46 -9.47
CA LEU A 262 -10.22 -20.23 -10.22
C LEU A 262 -11.39 -19.91 -11.16
N ASP A 263 -12.12 -20.94 -11.64
CA ASP A 263 -13.35 -20.72 -12.41
C ASP A 263 -14.61 -20.62 -11.54
N HIS A 264 -14.46 -20.87 -10.23
CA HIS A 264 -15.50 -20.80 -9.20
C HIS A 264 -16.67 -21.74 -9.49
N ASP A 265 -16.42 -22.90 -10.12
CA ASP A 265 -17.44 -23.92 -10.37
C ASP A 265 -17.75 -24.78 -9.14
N GLY A 266 -16.96 -24.63 -8.07
CA GLY A 266 -17.11 -25.32 -6.79
C GLY A 266 -16.23 -26.56 -6.64
N GLU A 267 -15.33 -26.86 -7.58
CA GLU A 267 -14.36 -27.94 -7.46
C GLU A 267 -13.05 -27.63 -8.23
N VAL A 268 -11.91 -27.65 -7.52
CA VAL A 268 -10.59 -27.53 -8.16
C VAL A 268 -10.35 -28.72 -9.09
N GLY A 269 -10.14 -28.45 -10.37
CA GLY A 269 -9.98 -29.45 -11.40
C GLY A 269 -9.24 -28.97 -12.64
N PHE A 270 -9.60 -29.59 -13.76
CA PHE A 270 -8.87 -29.39 -15.01
C PHE A 270 -9.06 -27.99 -15.59
N SER A 271 -10.22 -27.37 -15.37
CA SER A 271 -10.49 -26.00 -15.80
C SER A 271 -9.56 -25.00 -15.10
N ASP A 272 -9.37 -25.12 -13.78
CA ASP A 272 -8.48 -24.25 -13.01
C ASP A 272 -7.02 -24.39 -13.45
N LEU A 273 -6.58 -25.63 -13.69
CA LEU A 273 -5.25 -25.88 -14.22
C LEU A 273 -5.06 -25.21 -15.59
N LEU A 274 -6.07 -25.22 -16.45
CA LEU A 274 -5.99 -24.51 -17.74
C LEU A 274 -5.95 -22.99 -17.57
N ILE A 275 -6.67 -22.43 -16.59
CA ILE A 275 -6.62 -21.00 -16.27
C ILE A 275 -5.21 -20.62 -15.82
N ALA A 276 -4.62 -21.37 -14.90
CA ALA A 276 -3.26 -21.10 -14.42
C ALA A 276 -2.21 -21.23 -15.53
N LEU A 277 -2.31 -22.23 -16.41
CA LEU A 277 -1.41 -22.38 -17.54
C LEU A 277 -1.63 -21.33 -18.66
N ALA A 278 -2.79 -20.69 -18.71
CA ALA A 278 -3.07 -19.59 -19.64
C ALA A 278 -2.57 -18.24 -19.12
N GLY A 279 -2.43 -18.09 -17.79
CA GLY A 279 -1.90 -16.90 -17.14
C GLY A 279 -0.37 -16.86 -16.97
N SER A 280 0.31 -18.00 -17.17
CA SER A 280 1.78 -18.15 -17.06
C SER A 280 2.58 -17.73 -18.30
#